data_AF-A0A7C0XUP0-F1
#
_entry.id   AF-A0A7C0XUP0-F1
#
_cell.length_a   1.000
_cell.length_b   1.000
_cell.length_c   1.000
_cell.angle_alpha   90.00
_cell.angle_beta   90.00
_cell.angle_gamma   90.00
#
_symmetry.space_group_name_H-M   'P 1'
#
loop_
_entity.id
_entity.type
_entity.pdbx_description
1 polymer ?
#
loop_
_entity_poly.entity_id
_entity_poly.type
_entity_poly.pdbx_seq_one_letter_code
_entity_poly.pdbx_strand_id
1 'polypeptide(L)'
;EPTGKKALFQRHIIRLLGLSGINVLELRVEEIGKDEAPFDIIVSRATFSLGEFLKMTCPYIKEEGLLIVSKGPKVHEELKEDDLPVRNAVKEVIELRLPLADAVRNLVVLQCNRA
;
A
#
# COMPACT_ATOMS: atom_id res chain seq x y z
N GLU A 1 -5.20 -12.01 14.70
CA GLU A 1 -3.77 -12.40 14.73
C GLU A 1 -3.03 -11.51 15.72
N PRO A 2 -2.08 -11.98 16.55
CA PRO A 2 -1.44 -11.12 17.54
C PRO A 2 -0.42 -10.17 16.89
N THR A 3 -0.84 -8.93 16.64
CA THR A 3 -0.11 -7.89 15.90
C THR A 3 1.26 -7.56 16.53
N GLY A 4 1.37 -7.57 17.86
CA GLY A 4 2.60 -7.18 18.55
C GLY A 4 3.78 -8.13 18.38
N LYS A 5 3.55 -9.43 18.22
CA LYS A 5 4.64 -10.38 17.94
C LYS A 5 5.31 -10.09 16.59
N LYS A 6 4.53 -9.64 15.59
CA LYS A 6 5.04 -9.29 14.26
C LYS A 6 5.89 -8.02 14.31
N ALA A 7 5.42 -6.98 15.02
CA ALA A 7 6.17 -5.73 15.17
C ALA A 7 7.49 -5.96 15.92
N LEU A 8 7.48 -6.74 17.00
CA LEU A 8 8.69 -7.11 17.74
C LEU A 8 9.69 -7.89 16.88
N PHE A 9 9.22 -8.83 16.05
CA PHE A 9 10.07 -9.55 15.12
C PHE A 9 10.73 -8.61 14.11
N GLN A 10 9.97 -7.69 13.49
CA GLN A 10 10.53 -6.70 12.56
C GLN A 10 11.60 -5.82 13.23
N ARG A 11 11.34 -5.31 14.45
CA ARG A 11 12.32 -4.55 15.23
C ARG A 11 13.56 -5.37 15.58
N HIS A 12 13.42 -6.68 15.81
CA HIS A 12 14.55 -7.58 15.99
C HIS A 12 15.38 -7.73 14.71
N ILE A 13 14.75 -7.96 13.56
CA ILE A 13 15.44 -8.09 12.26
C ILE A 13 16.15 -6.79 11.86
N ILE A 14 15.53 -5.62 12.05
CA ILE A 14 16.16 -4.32 11.79
C ILE A 14 17.47 -4.17 12.57
N ARG A 15 17.45 -4.51 13.87
CA ARG A 15 18.64 -4.48 14.72
C ARG A 15 19.69 -5.51 14.29
N LEU A 16 19.27 -6.73 13.99
CA LEU A 16 20.16 -7.82 13.60
C LEU A 16 20.91 -7.51 12.29
N LEU A 17 20.23 -6.89 11.33
CA LEU A 17 20.78 -6.54 10.02
C LEU A 17 21.46 -5.15 9.97
N GLY A 18 21.41 -4.38 11.06
CA GLY A 18 22.00 -3.04 11.13
C GLY A 18 21.34 -2.01 10.21
N LEU A 19 20.04 -2.14 9.95
CA LEU A 19 19.31 -1.24 9.04
C LEU A 19 19.02 0.11 9.71
N SER A 20 19.30 1.20 9.01
CA SER A 20 19.00 2.57 9.43
C SER A 20 17.84 3.17 8.62
N GLY A 21 17.14 4.15 9.19
CA GLY A 21 16.05 4.86 8.49
C GLY A 21 14.75 4.08 8.39
N ILE A 22 14.54 3.08 9.26
CA ILE A 22 13.31 2.28 9.31
C ILE A 22 12.63 2.46 10.67
N ASN A 23 11.35 2.77 10.66
CA ASN A 23 10.51 2.83 11.86
C ASN A 23 9.40 1.78 11.78
N VAL A 24 9.14 1.07 12.89
CA VAL A 24 8.08 0.05 12.99
C VAL A 24 7.00 0.54 13.93
N LEU A 25 5.90 0.96 13.34
CA LEU A 25 4.69 1.39 14.02
C LEU A 25 3.77 0.20 14.27
N GLU A 26 3.34 0.03 15.52
CA GLU A 26 2.37 -0.99 15.91
C GLU A 26 1.03 -0.31 16.16
N LEU A 27 0.41 0.17 15.08
CA LEU A 27 -0.78 1.01 15.08
C LEU A 27 -1.69 0.59 13.93
N ARG A 28 -2.98 0.91 14.00
CA ARG A 28 -3.84 0.97 12.81
C ARG A 28 -3.56 2.23 12.00
N VAL A 29 -3.95 2.22 10.73
CA VAL A 29 -3.70 3.35 9.82
C VAL A 29 -4.41 4.62 10.34
N GLU A 30 -5.61 4.47 10.89
CA GLU A 30 -6.41 5.57 11.45
C GLU A 30 -5.79 6.20 12.71
N GLU A 31 -4.88 5.49 13.37
CA GLU A 31 -4.18 5.95 14.58
C GLU A 31 -2.87 6.68 14.24
N ILE A 32 -2.47 6.73 12.96
CA ILE A 32 -1.30 7.49 12.51
C ILE A 32 -1.57 8.98 12.72
N GLY A 33 -0.70 9.63 13.50
CA GLY A 33 -0.80 11.06 13.78
C GLY A 33 -0.62 11.91 12.52
N LYS A 34 -1.27 13.07 12.46
CA LYS A 34 -1.15 14.00 11.33
C LYS A 34 0.28 14.50 11.12
N ASP A 35 1.11 14.52 12.16
CA ASP A 35 2.51 14.95 12.11
C ASP A 35 3.44 13.89 11.47
N GLU A 36 2.99 12.64 11.32
CA GLU A 36 3.72 11.58 10.61
C GLU A 36 3.37 11.52 9.11
N ALA A 37 2.45 12.37 8.66
CA ALA A 37 2.01 12.51 7.27
C ALA A 37 2.33 13.93 6.77
N PRO A 38 2.43 14.15 5.44
CA PRO A 38 2.17 13.18 4.38
C PRO A 38 3.41 12.42 3.87
N PHE A 39 3.22 11.15 3.48
CA PHE A 39 4.23 10.29 2.85
C PHE A 39 4.38 10.57 1.34
N ASP A 40 5.57 10.32 0.80
CA ASP A 40 5.82 10.38 -0.65
C ASP A 40 5.25 9.17 -1.39
N ILE A 41 5.37 7.97 -0.80
CA ILE A 41 4.92 6.72 -1.38
C ILE A 41 4.31 5.84 -0.28
N ILE A 42 3.15 5.26 -0.54
CA ILE A 42 2.54 4.23 0.31
C ILE A 42 2.39 2.94 -0.49
N VAL A 43 2.90 1.83 0.04
CA VAL A 43 2.86 0.53 -0.63
C VAL A 43 2.05 -0.48 0.18
N SER A 44 1.27 -1.34 -0.49
CA SER A 44 0.55 -2.45 0.16
C SER A 44 0.56 -3.72 -0.67
N ARG A 45 0.65 -4.85 0.05
CA ARG A 45 0.50 -6.21 -0.48
C ARG A 45 -0.63 -6.98 0.23
N ALA A 46 -1.42 -6.29 1.04
CA ALA A 46 -2.54 -6.87 1.76
C ALA A 46 -3.80 -6.97 0.88
N THR A 47 -4.73 -7.82 1.28
CA THR A 47 -6.00 -8.04 0.60
C THR A 47 -7.00 -6.94 0.94
N PHE A 48 -6.93 -5.82 0.22
CA PHE A 48 -7.93 -4.74 0.26
C PHE A 48 -8.57 -4.57 -1.12
N SER A 49 -9.80 -4.08 -1.20
CA SER A 49 -10.29 -3.49 -2.45
C SER A 49 -9.51 -2.20 -2.76
N LEU A 50 -9.49 -1.76 -4.02
CA LEU A 50 -8.80 -0.51 -4.35
C LEU A 50 -9.50 0.70 -3.71
N GLY A 51 -10.83 0.65 -3.61
CA GLY A 51 -11.62 1.68 -2.93
C GLY A 51 -11.32 1.80 -1.45
N GLU A 52 -11.22 0.68 -0.72
CA GLU A 52 -10.81 0.67 0.69
C GLU A 52 -9.40 1.22 0.88
N PHE A 53 -8.47 0.76 0.04
CA PHE A 53 -7.08 1.20 0.10
C PHE A 53 -6.96 2.71 -0.11
N LEU A 54 -7.66 3.28 -1.09
CA LEU A 54 -7.70 4.73 -1.33
C LEU A 54 -8.27 5.49 -0.12
N LYS A 55 -9.40 5.03 0.44
CA LYS A 55 -10.02 5.68 1.62
C LYS A 55 -9.07 5.72 2.82
N MET A 56 -8.36 4.62 3.06
CA MET A 56 -7.43 4.52 4.18
C MET A 56 -6.16 5.35 3.99
N THR A 57 -5.68 5.53 2.76
CA THR A 57 -4.33 6.07 2.51
C THR A 57 -4.28 7.49 1.97
N CYS A 58 -5.31 7.96 1.26
CA CYS A 58 -5.36 9.33 0.74
C CYS A 58 -5.21 10.46 1.79
N PRO A 59 -5.64 10.28 3.06
CA PRO A 59 -5.38 11.27 4.10
C PRO A 59 -3.89 11.42 4.46
N TYR A 60 -3.08 10.39 4.20
CA TYR A 60 -1.68 10.30 4.65
C TYR A 60 -0.65 10.47 3.52
N ILE A 61 -1.08 10.69 2.28
CA ILE A 61 -0.19 10.84 1.12
C ILE A 61 -0.01 12.31 0.73
N LYS A 62 1.13 12.66 0.16
CA LYS A 62 1.40 13.98 -0.44
C LYS A 62 0.51 14.18 -1.67
N GLU A 63 0.32 15.44 -2.07
CA GLU A 63 -0.46 15.80 -3.27
C GLU A 63 0.06 15.09 -4.54
N GLU A 64 1.38 15.06 -4.71
CA GLU A 64 2.06 14.34 -5.80
C GLU A 64 2.58 12.95 -5.39
N GLY A 65 2.12 12.44 -4.25
CA GLY A 65 2.55 11.12 -3.76
C GLY A 65 1.84 9.97 -4.47
N LEU A 66 2.47 8.81 -4.46
CA LEU A 66 1.99 7.61 -5.15
C LEU A 66 1.54 6.53 -4.17
N LEU A 67 0.46 5.86 -4.52
CA LEU A 67 0.02 4.64 -3.84
C LEU A 67 0.29 3.45 -4.76
N ILE A 68 0.93 2.40 -4.25
CA ILE A 68 1.27 1.21 -5.04
C ILE A 68 0.71 -0.02 -4.34
N VAL A 69 -0.14 -0.77 -5.04
CA VAL A 69 -0.74 -1.99 -4.51
C VAL A 69 -0.51 -3.18 -5.42
N SER A 70 -0.05 -4.28 -4.84
CA SER A 70 0.14 -5.54 -5.55
C SER A 70 -1.16 -6.35 -5.57
N LYS A 71 -1.71 -6.56 -6.78
CA LYS A 71 -2.94 -7.31 -7.04
C LYS A 71 -2.68 -8.60 -7.81
N GLY A 72 -3.70 -9.46 -7.84
CA GLY A 72 -3.69 -10.71 -8.59
C GLY A 72 -3.89 -10.50 -10.10
N PRO A 73 -3.98 -11.61 -10.87
CA PRO A 73 -4.17 -11.55 -12.32
C PRO A 73 -5.52 -10.94 -12.74
N LYS A 74 -6.52 -10.95 -11.86
CA LYS A 74 -7.88 -10.45 -12.13
C LYS A 74 -8.05 -8.94 -11.89
N VAL A 75 -6.96 -8.18 -11.81
CA VAL A 75 -7.00 -6.75 -11.47
C VAL A 75 -7.90 -5.92 -12.40
N HIS A 76 -7.97 -6.28 -13.67
CA HIS A 76 -8.80 -5.57 -14.64
C HIS A 76 -10.31 -5.81 -14.45
N GLU A 77 -10.69 -6.93 -13.85
CA GLU A 77 -12.08 -7.20 -13.44
C GLU A 77 -12.39 -6.37 -12.19
N GLU A 78 -11.52 -6.43 -11.18
CA GLU A 78 -11.64 -5.63 -9.95
C GLU A 78 -11.76 -4.13 -10.25
N LEU A 79 -10.97 -3.62 -11.20
CA LEU A 79 -11.00 -2.21 -11.62
C LEU A 79 -12.29 -1.77 -12.32
N LYS A 80 -13.04 -2.70 -12.93
CA LYS A 80 -14.34 -2.40 -13.56
C LYS A 80 -15.48 -2.43 -12.54
N GLU A 81 -15.32 -3.25 -11.50
CA GLU A 81 -16.34 -3.45 -10.46
C GLU A 81 -16.18 -2.49 -9.28
N ASP A 82 -14.96 -2.05 -8.98
CA ASP A 82 -14.68 -1.13 -7.88
C ASP A 82 -15.21 0.28 -8.17
N ASP A 83 -16.19 0.72 -7.38
CA ASP A 83 -16.58 2.12 -7.29
C ASP A 83 -15.49 2.89 -6.53
N LEU A 84 -14.53 3.43 -7.29
CA LEU A 84 -13.39 4.14 -6.73
C LEU A 84 -13.85 5.48 -6.16
N PRO A 85 -13.51 5.79 -4.89
CA PRO A 85 -13.89 7.05 -4.23
C PRO A 85 -13.21 8.28 -4.85
N VAL A 86 -12.19 8.06 -5.68
CA VAL A 86 -11.38 9.10 -6.32
C VAL A 86 -11.45 8.88 -7.83
N ARG A 87 -11.85 9.93 -8.56
CA ARG A 87 -11.91 9.90 -10.03
C ARG A 87 -10.49 9.86 -10.62
N ASN A 88 -10.31 9.05 -11.66
CA ASN A 88 -9.02 8.88 -12.36
C ASN A 88 -7.86 8.58 -11.41
N ALA A 89 -8.13 7.81 -10.35
CA ALA A 89 -7.12 7.46 -9.36
C ALA A 89 -6.02 6.56 -9.95
N VAL A 90 -6.36 5.71 -10.92
CA VAL A 90 -5.42 4.77 -11.53
C VAL A 90 -4.54 5.49 -12.54
N LYS A 91 -3.22 5.47 -12.30
CA LYS A 91 -2.22 6.02 -13.21
C LYS A 91 -1.65 4.95 -14.13
N GLU A 92 -1.35 3.79 -13.58
CA GLU A 92 -0.69 2.71 -14.32
C GLU A 92 -1.02 1.34 -13.72
N VAL A 93 -1.06 0.31 -14.57
CA VAL A 93 -1.11 -1.10 -14.16
C VAL A 93 0.06 -1.82 -14.81
N ILE A 94 0.99 -2.29 -13.99
CA ILE A 94 2.21 -2.97 -14.44
C ILE A 94 2.05 -4.47 -14.19
N GLU A 95 1.91 -5.25 -15.25
CA GLU A 95 1.90 -6.72 -15.16
C GLU A 95 3.32 -7.25 -14.93
N LEU A 96 3.47 -8.10 -13.93
CA LEU A 96 4.71 -8.77 -13.56
C LEU A 96 4.49 -10.28 -13.55
N ARG A 97 5.38 -11.00 -14.24
CA ARG A 97 5.53 -12.46 -14.08
C ARG A 97 6.54 -12.70 -12.98
N LEU A 98 6.12 -13.37 -11.92
CA LEU A 98 7.02 -13.62 -10.80
C LEU A 98 8.10 -14.63 -11.24
N PRO A 99 9.37 -14.36 -10.93
CA PRO A 99 10.40 -15.37 -11.14
C PRO A 99 10.13 -16.54 -10.19
N LEU A 100 10.33 -17.77 -10.67
CA LEU A 100 10.25 -19.01 -9.90
C LEU A 100 8.84 -19.44 -9.44
N ALA A 101 7.85 -18.57 -9.51
CA ALA A 101 6.45 -18.90 -9.32
C ALA A 101 5.73 -18.59 -10.64
N ASP A 102 5.15 -19.60 -11.30
CA ASP A 102 4.38 -19.43 -12.54
C ASP A 102 3.04 -18.70 -12.25
N ALA A 103 3.16 -17.46 -11.80
CA ALA A 103 2.12 -16.64 -11.25
C ALA A 103 2.30 -15.20 -11.73
N VAL A 104 1.18 -14.58 -12.09
CA VAL A 104 1.11 -13.19 -12.52
C VAL A 104 0.67 -12.32 -11.35
N ARG A 105 1.34 -11.19 -11.17
CA ARG A 105 0.96 -10.10 -10.28
C ARG A 105 0.85 -8.81 -11.05
N ASN A 106 -0.01 -7.93 -10.60
CA ASN A 106 -0.15 -6.59 -11.17
C ASN A 106 0.19 -5.55 -10.10
N LEU A 107 1.12 -4.66 -10.37
CA LEU A 107 1.32 -3.47 -9.55
C LEU A 107 0.40 -2.37 -10.08
N VAL A 108 -0.56 -1.95 -9.27
CA VAL A 108 -1.44 -0.83 -9.60
C VAL A 108 -0.86 0.42 -8.95
N VAL A 109 -0.52 1.40 -9.78
CA VAL A 109 -0.06 2.72 -9.35
C VAL A 109 -1.26 3.65 -9.34
N LEU A 110 -1.52 4.27 -8.20
CA LEU A 110 -2.64 5.17 -7.97
C LEU A 110 -2.15 6.54 -7.47
N GLN A 111 -2.95 7.57 -7.70
CA GLN A 111 -2.77 8.91 -7.15
C GLN A 111 -4.10 9.43 -6.57
N CYS A 112 -4.02 10.10 -5.41
CA CYS A 112 -5.17 10.74 -4.80
C CYS A 112 -5.38 12.12 -5.42
N ASN A 113 -6.18 12.20 -6.49
CA ASN A 113 -6.60 13.49 -7.02
C ASN A 113 -7.58 14.13 -6.03
N ARG A 114 -7.11 15.09 -5.24
CA ARG A 114 -7.98 15.93 -4.42
C ARG A 114 -8.67 16.90 -5.39
N ALA A 115 -9.95 16.65 -5.67
CA ALA A 115 -10.79 17.55 -6.45
C ALA A 115 -11.00 18.88 -5.72
#